data_AF-A0A1V1WZR6-F1
#
_entry.id   AF-A0A1V1WZR6-F1
#
_cell.length_a   1.000
_cell.length_b   1.000
_cell.length_c   1.000
_cell.angle_alpha   90.00
_cell.angle_beta   90.00
_cell.angle_gamma   90.00
#
_symmetry.space_group_name_H-M   'P 1'
#
loop_
_entity.id
_entity.type
_entity.pdbx_description
1 polymer ?
#
loop_
_entity_poly.entity_id
_entity_poly.type
_entity_poly.pdbx_seq_one_letter_code
_entity_poly.pdbx_strand_id
1 'polypeptide(L)'
;MSITDLGLNDFRMDLVNYVKANGELDGVPKGMHAVIGSDPGKDLEPGVIFVLRNTDQGVNVNQQNRLHPYYLIYIDLNGEVLINHLEVKRILDLLRAACKDHLEPLPALYKAFNRETHEGRKMRTYSQLLEQAIHSMINLKEDKDVDSLFSSGGTTALVNTISGLDDFELIAFLVVREAV
;
A
#
# COMPACT_ATOMS: atom_id res chain seq x y z
N MET A 1 5.05 -25.87 -14.28
CA MET A 1 4.59 -25.84 -12.87
C MET A 1 5.30 -24.65 -12.24
N SER A 2 4.59 -23.52 -12.09
CA SER A 2 5.25 -22.23 -11.88
C SER A 2 5.67 -22.08 -10.41
N ILE A 3 6.97 -21.92 -10.20
CA ILE A 3 7.64 -21.70 -8.90
C ILE A 3 7.13 -20.43 -8.20
N THR A 4 6.32 -19.64 -8.90
CA THR A 4 5.71 -18.41 -8.47
C THR A 4 4.46 -18.60 -7.60
N ASP A 5 3.67 -19.68 -7.73
CA ASP A 5 2.43 -19.89 -6.97
C ASP A 5 2.60 -19.85 -5.43
N LEU A 6 3.81 -20.02 -4.91
CA LEU A 6 4.10 -20.08 -3.47
C LEU A 6 4.06 -18.72 -2.73
N GLY A 7 4.23 -17.60 -3.42
CA GLY A 7 4.57 -16.32 -2.75
C GLY A 7 3.49 -15.72 -1.84
N LEU A 8 2.20 -15.96 -2.11
CA LEU A 8 1.08 -15.40 -1.33
C LEU A 8 0.15 -16.45 -0.71
N ASN A 9 0.43 -17.73 -0.93
CA ASN A 9 -0.42 -18.82 -0.42
C ASN A 9 -0.46 -18.85 1.10
N ASP A 10 0.64 -18.50 1.76
CA ASP A 10 0.69 -18.42 3.23
C ASP A 10 -0.29 -17.37 3.76
N PHE A 11 -0.37 -16.20 3.12
CA PHE A 11 -1.35 -15.16 3.48
C PHE A 11 -2.79 -15.57 3.20
N ARG A 12 -3.01 -16.26 2.07
CA ARG A 12 -4.34 -16.83 1.77
C ARG A 12 -4.74 -17.86 2.83
N MET A 13 -3.81 -18.70 3.29
CA MET A 13 -4.07 -19.68 4.33
C MET A 13 -4.36 -19.00 5.68
N ASP A 14 -3.57 -17.99 6.06
CA ASP A 14 -3.80 -17.17 7.26
C ASP A 14 -5.20 -16.53 7.22
N LEU A 15 -5.62 -15.98 6.07
CA LEU A 15 -6.96 -15.41 5.89
C LEU A 15 -8.07 -16.46 6.02
N VAL A 16 -7.92 -17.62 5.38
CA VAL A 16 -8.89 -18.72 5.48
C VAL A 16 -9.02 -19.20 6.92
N ASN A 17 -7.90 -19.30 7.65
CA ASN A 17 -7.91 -19.68 9.06
C ASN A 17 -8.61 -18.62 9.92
N TYR A 18 -8.37 -17.33 9.66
CA TYR A 18 -9.05 -16.24 10.33
C TYR A 18 -10.57 -16.30 10.11
N VAL A 19 -11.02 -16.44 8.86
CA VAL A 19 -12.46 -16.49 8.51
C VAL A 19 -13.14 -17.69 9.16
N LYS A 20 -12.48 -18.84 9.23
CA LYS A 20 -13.00 -20.02 9.94
C LYS A 20 -13.16 -19.77 11.43
N ALA A 21 -12.28 -19.00 12.05
CA ALA A 21 -12.30 -18.74 13.48
C ALA A 21 -13.21 -17.57 13.88
N ASN A 22 -13.34 -16.55 13.02
CA ASN A 22 -13.97 -15.26 13.37
C ASN A 22 -15.15 -14.86 12.48
N GLY A 23 -15.44 -15.59 11.40
CA GLY A 23 -16.49 -15.27 10.43
C GLY A 23 -16.00 -14.47 9.22
N GLU A 24 -16.93 -14.14 8.32
CA GLU A 24 -16.67 -13.41 7.08
C GLU A 24 -16.40 -11.91 7.33
N LEU A 25 -15.62 -11.29 6.44
CA LEU A 25 -15.19 -9.89 6.53
C LEU A 25 -16.07 -8.93 5.71
N ASP A 26 -17.20 -9.40 5.18
CA ASP A 26 -18.02 -8.67 4.21
C ASP A 26 -18.66 -7.38 4.77
N GLY A 27 -18.71 -7.21 6.09
CA GLY A 27 -19.24 -6.03 6.77
C GLY A 27 -18.20 -4.96 7.13
N VAL A 28 -16.94 -5.13 6.72
CA VAL A 28 -15.84 -4.26 7.13
C VAL A 28 -15.90 -2.92 6.38
N PRO A 29 -15.92 -1.77 7.07
CA PRO A 29 -15.98 -0.46 6.42
C PRO A 29 -14.72 -0.19 5.60
N LYS A 30 -14.87 0.45 4.44
CA LYS A 30 -13.73 0.97 3.68
C LYS A 30 -13.14 2.21 4.37
N GLY A 31 -11.86 2.46 4.15
CA GLY A 31 -11.14 3.57 4.78
C GLY A 31 -10.69 3.28 6.22
N MET A 32 -10.61 2.01 6.61
CA MET A 32 -10.01 1.63 7.88
C MET A 32 -8.55 2.08 7.94
N HIS A 33 -8.15 2.46 9.14
CA HIS A 33 -6.75 2.74 9.42
C HIS A 33 -6.30 2.04 10.69
N ALA A 34 -5.02 1.66 10.69
CA ALA A 34 -4.34 1.15 11.85
C ALA A 34 -3.04 1.94 12.07
N VAL A 35 -2.55 1.94 13.30
CA VAL A 35 -1.27 2.56 13.65
C VAL A 35 -0.39 1.49 14.28
N ILE A 36 0.80 1.31 13.73
CA ILE A 36 1.81 0.35 14.19
C ILE A 36 3.11 1.05 14.53
N GLY A 37 3.92 0.40 15.38
CA GLY A 37 5.24 0.88 15.72
C GLY A 37 6.23 0.56 14.61
N SER A 38 7.17 1.47 14.36
CA SER A 38 8.31 1.24 13.49
C SER A 38 9.26 0.24 14.14
N ASP A 39 9.93 -0.54 13.30
CA ASP A 39 11.01 -1.44 13.70
C ASP A 39 12.12 -1.33 12.63
N PRO A 40 13.04 -0.34 12.77
CA PRO A 40 14.14 -0.16 11.82
C PRO A 40 15.02 -1.41 11.67
N GLY A 41 15.06 -2.27 12.70
CA GLY A 41 15.77 -3.55 12.64
C GLY A 41 15.14 -4.56 11.67
N LYS A 42 13.92 -4.29 11.18
CA LYS A 42 13.18 -5.10 10.21
C LYS A 42 12.78 -4.30 8.96
N ASP A 43 13.47 -3.20 8.64
CA ASP A 43 13.14 -2.29 7.53
C ASP A 43 11.74 -1.64 7.63
N LEU A 44 11.17 -1.56 8.83
CA LEU A 44 9.87 -0.95 9.08
C LEU A 44 10.05 0.48 9.58
N GLU A 45 10.38 1.39 8.67
CA GLU A 45 10.62 2.82 8.95
C GLU A 45 9.34 3.64 9.24
N PRO A 46 9.42 4.85 9.79
CA PRO A 46 8.24 5.72 9.90
C PRO A 46 7.66 6.10 8.52
N GLY A 47 6.35 5.91 8.32
CA GLY A 47 5.73 6.07 7.01
C GLY A 47 4.27 5.61 6.98
N VAL A 48 3.76 5.34 5.78
CA VAL A 48 2.38 4.92 5.54
C VAL A 48 2.32 3.85 4.47
N ILE A 49 1.61 2.76 4.75
CA ILE A 49 1.28 1.71 3.80
C ILE A 49 -0.14 1.95 3.31
N PHE A 50 -0.33 2.18 2.01
CA PHE A 50 -1.64 2.35 1.40
C PHE A 50 -2.09 1.08 0.69
N VAL A 51 -3.36 0.71 0.89
CA VAL A 51 -4.06 -0.34 0.15
C VAL A 51 -5.05 0.34 -0.77
N LEU A 52 -4.80 0.23 -2.07
CA LEU A 52 -5.55 0.92 -3.11
C LEU A 52 -6.22 -0.11 -4.02
N ARG A 53 -7.39 0.21 -4.54
CA ARG A 53 -8.10 -0.56 -5.55
C ARG A 53 -8.18 0.27 -6.82
N ASN A 54 -7.69 -0.26 -7.93
CA ASN A 54 -7.90 0.36 -9.22
C ASN A 54 -9.38 0.21 -9.64
N THR A 55 -10.03 1.33 -9.96
CA THR A 55 -11.44 1.40 -10.38
C THR A 55 -11.60 1.41 -11.89
N ASP A 56 -10.52 1.66 -12.64
CA ASP A 56 -10.53 1.58 -14.09
C ASP A 56 -10.44 0.12 -14.55
N GLN A 57 -11.40 -0.29 -15.39
CA GLN A 57 -11.45 -1.62 -16.00
C GLN A 57 -10.68 -1.68 -17.33
N GLY A 58 -10.25 -0.52 -17.86
CA GLY A 58 -9.62 -0.38 -19.17
C GLY A 58 -8.15 -0.75 -19.20
N VAL A 59 -7.46 -0.72 -18.05
CA VAL A 59 -6.05 -1.07 -18.01
C VAL A 59 -5.86 -2.49 -17.51
N ASN A 60 -5.69 -3.40 -18.46
CA ASN A 60 -5.11 -4.72 -18.24
C ASN A 60 -3.65 -4.53 -17.82
N VAL A 61 -3.43 -4.03 -16.60
CA VAL A 61 -2.09 -3.80 -16.04
C VAL A 61 -1.49 -5.17 -15.83
N ASN A 62 -0.66 -5.59 -16.79
CA ASN A 62 0.33 -6.65 -16.72
C ASN A 62 0.00 -7.78 -15.73
N GLN A 63 -0.22 -9.00 -16.25
CA GLN A 63 -0.45 -10.27 -15.53
C GLN A 63 0.56 -10.61 -14.41
N GLN A 64 1.52 -9.73 -14.10
CA GLN A 64 2.43 -9.76 -12.96
C GLN A 64 1.80 -9.30 -11.64
N ASN A 65 0.77 -8.42 -11.61
CA ASN A 65 0.13 -8.05 -10.34
C ASN A 65 -0.87 -9.13 -9.89
N ARG A 66 -0.48 -9.90 -8.88
CA ARG A 66 -1.28 -11.02 -8.36
C ARG A 66 -2.45 -10.61 -7.48
N LEU A 67 -2.44 -9.37 -6.98
CA LEU A 67 -3.54 -8.86 -6.16
C LEU A 67 -4.52 -8.01 -6.97
N HIS A 68 -4.38 -7.90 -8.30
CA HIS A 68 -5.29 -7.11 -9.12
C HIS A 68 -6.77 -7.40 -8.78
N PRO A 69 -7.61 -6.36 -8.56
CA PRO A 69 -7.37 -4.93 -8.81
C PRO A 69 -6.71 -4.16 -7.66
N TYR A 70 -6.15 -4.84 -6.66
CA TYR A 70 -5.54 -4.21 -5.49
C TYR A 70 -4.03 -3.97 -5.64
N TYR A 71 -3.58 -2.89 -5.03
CA TYR A 71 -2.20 -2.40 -5.03
C TYR A 71 -1.82 -2.03 -3.60
N LEU A 72 -0.60 -2.37 -3.20
CA LEU A 72 -0.02 -1.95 -1.93
C LEU A 72 1.21 -1.11 -2.22
N ILE A 73 1.37 0.00 -1.50
CA ILE A 73 2.56 0.85 -1.63
C ILE A 73 2.95 1.37 -0.27
N TYR A 74 4.24 1.38 0.00
CA TYR A 74 4.83 1.86 1.23
C TYR A 74 5.66 3.11 0.95
N ILE A 75 5.28 4.23 1.59
CA ILE A 75 5.92 5.53 1.44
C ILE A 75 6.35 6.05 2.81
N ASP A 76 7.52 6.66 2.89
CA ASP A 76 7.99 7.29 4.13
C ASP A 76 7.28 8.64 4.40
N LEU A 77 7.64 9.31 5.49
CA LEU A 77 7.07 10.62 5.83
C LEU A 77 7.64 11.78 4.98
N ASN A 78 8.70 11.56 4.21
CA ASN A 78 9.29 12.56 3.31
C ASN A 78 8.70 12.49 1.90
N GLY A 79 7.94 11.45 1.58
CA GLY A 79 7.37 11.23 0.26
C GLY A 79 8.15 10.25 -0.62
N GLU A 80 9.14 9.57 -0.06
CA GLU A 80 9.94 8.57 -0.77
C GLU A 80 9.28 7.20 -0.68
N VAL A 81 9.13 6.53 -1.82
CA VAL A 81 8.55 5.18 -1.87
C VAL A 81 9.59 4.16 -1.41
N LEU A 82 9.38 3.62 -0.21
CA LEU A 82 10.23 2.59 0.39
C LEU A 82 10.02 1.23 -0.30
N ILE A 83 8.76 0.88 -0.60
CA ILE A 83 8.41 -0.36 -1.31
C ILE A 83 7.24 -0.07 -2.26
N ASN A 84 7.45 -0.34 -3.54
CA ASN A 84 6.43 -0.11 -4.57
C ASN A 84 5.45 -1.30 -4.72
N HIS A 85 4.45 -1.11 -5.56
CA HIS A 85 3.36 -2.06 -5.79
C HIS A 85 3.75 -3.37 -6.51
N LEU A 86 4.99 -3.53 -6.95
CA LEU A 86 5.48 -4.77 -7.55
C LEU A 86 5.97 -5.77 -6.48
N GLU A 87 6.35 -5.26 -5.30
CA GLU A 87 6.92 -6.03 -4.18
C GLU A 87 5.89 -6.33 -3.09
N VAL A 88 4.65 -6.63 -3.47
CA VAL A 88 3.52 -6.78 -2.53
C VAL A 88 3.79 -7.79 -1.41
N LYS A 89 4.48 -8.90 -1.71
CA LYS A 89 4.85 -9.91 -0.72
C LYS A 89 5.69 -9.29 0.41
N ARG A 90 6.63 -8.41 0.08
CA ARG A 90 7.52 -7.77 1.06
C ARG A 90 6.73 -6.87 2.01
N ILE A 91 5.76 -6.11 1.49
CA ILE A 91 4.85 -5.30 2.32
C ILE A 91 4.03 -6.21 3.25
N LEU A 92 3.46 -7.29 2.74
CA LEU A 92 2.69 -8.23 3.56
C LEU A 92 3.53 -8.95 4.61
N ASP A 93 4.78 -9.31 4.30
CA ASP A 93 5.73 -9.90 5.25
C ASP A 93 6.05 -8.91 6.39
N LEU A 94 6.29 -7.63 6.08
CA LEU A 94 6.49 -6.58 7.08
C LEU A 94 5.28 -6.40 7.98
N LEU A 95 4.08 -6.31 7.39
CA LEU A 95 2.83 -6.20 8.14
C LEU A 95 2.61 -7.41 9.05
N ARG A 96 2.88 -8.62 8.55
CA ARG A 96 2.79 -9.84 9.36
C ARG A 96 3.76 -9.78 10.54
N ALA A 97 5.02 -9.40 10.31
CA ALA A 97 6.02 -9.29 11.37
C ALA A 97 5.67 -8.20 12.40
N ALA A 98 5.05 -7.10 11.97
CA ALA A 98 4.66 -5.99 12.83
C ALA A 98 3.41 -6.27 13.67
N CYS A 99 2.49 -7.10 13.17
CA CYS A 99 1.17 -7.28 13.80
C CYS A 99 0.98 -8.64 14.48
N LYS A 100 1.75 -9.69 14.12
CA LYS A 100 1.44 -11.08 14.51
C LYS A 100 1.33 -11.32 16.02
N ASP A 101 2.15 -10.65 16.82
CA ASP A 101 2.18 -10.83 18.28
C ASP A 101 1.37 -9.76 19.03
N HIS A 102 0.66 -8.88 18.30
CA HIS A 102 -0.09 -7.76 18.86
C HIS A 102 -1.59 -7.95 18.64
N LEU A 103 -2.26 -8.53 19.65
CA LEU A 103 -3.71 -8.74 19.63
C LEU A 103 -4.50 -7.51 20.11
N GLU A 104 -3.87 -6.62 20.87
CA GLU A 104 -4.49 -5.43 21.45
C GLU A 104 -3.93 -4.14 20.81
N PRO A 105 -4.77 -3.13 20.55
CA PRO A 105 -4.32 -1.86 20.00
C PRO A 105 -3.41 -1.11 20.97
N LEU A 106 -2.31 -0.54 20.47
CA LEU A 106 -1.30 0.17 21.27
C LEU A 106 -1.74 1.63 21.54
N PRO A 107 -2.14 2.00 22.78
CA PRO A 107 -2.71 3.32 23.06
C PRO A 107 -1.74 4.48 22.86
N ALA A 108 -0.45 4.26 23.09
CA ALA A 108 0.57 5.27 22.87
C ALA A 108 0.60 5.75 21.41
N LEU A 109 0.40 4.83 20.46
CA LEU A 109 0.50 5.11 19.04
C LEU A 109 -0.79 5.75 18.49
N TYR A 110 -1.95 5.12 18.71
CA TYR A 110 -3.21 5.63 18.14
C TYR A 110 -3.67 6.93 18.79
N LYS A 111 -3.43 7.15 20.10
CA LYS A 111 -3.82 8.41 20.76
C LYS A 111 -2.99 9.59 20.24
N ALA A 112 -1.69 9.38 20.03
CA ALA A 112 -0.85 10.39 19.43
C ALA A 112 -1.30 10.70 18.00
N PHE A 113 -1.69 9.67 17.23
CA PHE A 113 -2.16 9.83 15.84
C PHE A 113 -3.49 10.58 15.78
N ASN A 114 -4.44 10.22 16.66
CA ASN A 114 -5.74 10.88 16.74
C ASN A 114 -5.60 12.35 17.17
N ARG A 115 -4.66 12.67 18.06
CA ARG A 115 -4.40 14.06 18.45
C ARG A 115 -3.86 14.89 17.28
N GLU A 116 -2.90 14.35 16.56
CA GLU A 116 -2.29 14.98 15.39
C GLU A 116 -3.34 15.24 14.29
N THR A 117 -4.08 14.18 13.93
CA THR A 117 -5.09 14.23 12.86
C THR A 117 -6.42 14.81 13.31
N HIS A 118 -6.56 15.23 14.58
CA HIS A 118 -7.83 15.69 15.16
C HIS A 118 -8.97 14.69 14.93
N GLU A 119 -8.72 13.42 15.24
CA GLU A 119 -9.62 12.28 14.99
C GLU A 119 -9.93 12.11 13.51
N GLY A 120 -8.91 12.26 12.66
CA GLY A 120 -9.03 12.14 11.20
C GLY A 120 -9.62 13.35 10.48
N ARG A 121 -9.93 14.45 11.17
CA ARG A 121 -10.39 15.71 10.54
C ARG A 121 -9.28 16.47 9.81
N LYS A 122 -8.01 16.27 10.20
CA LYS A 122 -6.82 16.89 9.62
C LYS A 122 -5.89 15.83 9.06
N MET A 123 -6.21 15.33 7.86
CA MET A 123 -5.44 14.29 7.17
C MET A 123 -4.51 14.83 6.08
N ARG A 124 -4.30 16.16 6.01
CA ARG A 124 -3.58 16.81 4.90
C ARG A 124 -2.22 16.18 4.58
N THR A 125 -1.41 15.88 5.59
CA THR A 125 -0.11 15.21 5.41
C THR A 125 -0.26 13.84 4.75
N TYR A 126 -1.18 13.01 5.26
CA TYR A 126 -1.43 11.67 4.75
C TYR A 126 -2.07 11.70 3.36
N SER A 127 -2.92 12.70 3.07
CA SER A 127 -3.46 12.93 1.72
C SER A 127 -2.36 13.28 0.72
N GLN A 128 -1.39 14.12 1.10
CA GLN A 128 -0.24 14.44 0.24
C GLN A 128 0.63 13.22 -0.03
N LEU A 129 0.87 12.37 0.98
CA LEU A 129 1.61 11.11 0.82
C LEU A 129 0.84 10.13 -0.09
N LEU A 130 -0.48 10.07 0.02
CA LEU A 130 -1.32 9.27 -0.87
C LEU A 130 -1.21 9.74 -2.33
N GLU A 131 -1.27 11.05 -2.58
CA GLU A 131 -1.13 11.62 -3.91
C GLU A 131 0.25 11.27 -4.52
N GLN A 132 1.32 11.41 -3.74
CA GLN A 132 2.68 11.07 -4.18
C GLN A 132 2.85 9.58 -4.45
N ALA A 133 2.26 8.72 -3.62
CA ALA A 133 2.26 7.28 -3.81
C ALA A 133 1.56 6.89 -5.13
N ILE A 134 0.39 7.46 -5.41
CA ILE A 134 -0.35 7.24 -6.66
C ILE A 134 0.48 7.73 -7.87
N HIS A 135 1.06 8.92 -7.79
CA HIS A 135 1.94 9.45 -8.84
C HIS A 135 3.12 8.52 -9.14
N SER A 136 3.78 7.99 -8.10
CA SER A 136 4.88 7.03 -8.27
C SER A 136 4.43 5.77 -9.01
N MET A 137 3.24 5.25 -8.69
CA MET A 137 2.70 4.07 -9.39
C MET A 137 2.41 4.34 -10.87
N ILE A 138 1.92 5.53 -11.20
CA ILE A 138 1.63 5.93 -12.58
C ILE A 138 2.94 6.15 -13.36
N ASN A 139 3.89 6.90 -12.80
CA ASN A 139 5.17 7.18 -13.47
C ASN A 139 5.99 5.92 -13.70
N LEU A 140 6.02 4.97 -12.75
CA LEU A 140 6.67 3.66 -12.95
C LEU A 140 6.02 2.83 -14.07
N LYS A 141 4.77 3.13 -14.43
CA LYS A 141 4.06 2.50 -15.53
C LYS A 141 4.43 3.16 -16.85
N GLU A 142 4.46 4.50 -16.89
CA GLU A 142 4.93 5.27 -18.05
C GLU A 142 6.38 4.91 -18.41
N ASP A 143 7.30 4.82 -17.44
CA ASP A 143 8.70 4.44 -17.67
C ASP A 143 8.84 3.03 -18.26
N LYS A 144 7.99 2.07 -17.86
CA LYS A 144 8.00 0.70 -18.43
C LYS A 144 7.44 0.63 -19.84
N ASP A 145 6.42 1.43 -20.13
CA ASP A 145 5.85 1.53 -21.48
C ASP A 145 6.85 2.22 -22.42
N VAL A 146 7.54 3.25 -21.94
CA VAL A 146 8.70 3.90 -22.56
C VAL A 146 9.80 2.86 -22.85
N ASP A 147 10.26 2.06 -21.88
CA ASP A 147 11.28 1.02 -22.11
C ASP A 147 10.85 -0.03 -23.15
N SER A 148 9.54 -0.31 -23.28
CA SER A 148 9.01 -1.20 -24.32
C SER A 148 8.89 -0.53 -25.69
N LEU A 149 8.71 0.80 -25.72
CA LEU A 149 8.59 1.62 -26.94
C LEU A 149 9.96 2.11 -27.46
N PHE A 150 11.00 2.17 -26.62
CA PHE A 150 12.34 2.61 -27.00
C PHE A 150 13.26 1.49 -27.48
N SER A 151 12.73 0.58 -28.29
CA SER A 151 13.53 -0.17 -29.26
C SER A 151 13.93 0.67 -30.49
N SER A 152 13.54 1.95 -30.58
CA SER A 152 14.15 2.98 -31.44
C SER A 152 13.70 4.40 -31.06
N GLY A 153 14.54 5.12 -30.29
CA GLY A 153 14.75 6.58 -30.33
C GLY A 153 13.59 7.57 -30.09
N GLY A 154 13.75 8.45 -29.09
CA GLY A 154 13.08 9.76 -29.05
C GLY A 154 12.50 10.18 -27.70
N THR A 155 13.30 10.88 -26.90
CA THR A 155 12.90 11.54 -25.65
C THR A 155 11.67 12.44 -25.83
N THR A 156 10.62 12.22 -25.05
CA THR A 156 9.55 13.20 -24.83
C THR A 156 9.35 13.40 -23.33
N ALA A 157 9.81 14.54 -22.85
CA ALA A 157 9.46 15.06 -21.54
C ALA A 157 7.98 15.48 -21.60
N LEU A 158 7.10 14.69 -20.99
CA LEU A 158 5.66 14.95 -21.01
C LEU A 158 5.22 15.58 -19.69
N VAL A 159 4.80 16.84 -19.85
CA VAL A 159 3.99 17.61 -18.91
C VAL A 159 2.64 16.91 -18.79
N ASN A 160 2.40 16.16 -17.71
CA ASN A 160 1.08 15.53 -17.49
C ASN A 160 0.38 16.09 -16.25
N THR A 161 -0.73 16.77 -16.53
CA THR A 161 -1.86 17.02 -15.65
C THR A 161 -2.23 15.73 -14.91
N ILE A 162 -2.46 15.83 -13.60
CA ILE A 162 -2.75 14.72 -12.68
C ILE A 162 -4.08 14.05 -13.08
N SER A 163 -4.02 13.04 -13.94
CA SER A 163 -5.19 12.33 -14.48
C SER A 163 -5.33 10.88 -13.99
N GLY A 164 -4.74 10.52 -12.84
CA GLY A 164 -4.81 9.14 -12.34
C GLY A 164 -5.13 8.97 -10.86
N LEU A 165 -5.47 10.04 -10.14
CA LEU A 165 -5.94 9.93 -8.76
C LEU A 165 -7.36 9.33 -8.69
N ASP A 166 -8.22 9.72 -9.63
CA ASP A 166 -9.61 9.26 -9.72
C ASP A 166 -9.72 7.78 -10.12
N ASP A 167 -8.63 7.17 -10.59
CA ASP A 167 -8.55 5.77 -10.98
C ASP A 167 -8.29 4.82 -9.79
N PHE A 168 -8.07 5.36 -8.59
CA PHE A 168 -7.80 4.58 -7.39
C PHE A 168 -8.76 4.90 -6.24
N GLU A 169 -9.39 3.85 -5.71
CA GLU A 169 -10.15 3.89 -4.46
C GLU A 169 -9.24 3.49 -3.28
N LEU A 170 -9.16 4.33 -2.24
CA LEU A 170 -8.48 3.98 -0.99
C LEU A 170 -9.31 2.97 -0.19
N ILE A 171 -8.77 1.77 0.00
CA ILE A 171 -9.43 0.70 0.76
C ILE A 171 -9.06 0.76 2.24
N ALA A 172 -7.77 0.89 2.54
CA ALA A 172 -7.24 0.98 3.89
C ALA A 172 -5.85 1.62 3.89
N PHE A 173 -5.40 2.09 5.04
CA PHE A 173 -4.02 2.54 5.22
C PHE A 173 -3.49 2.19 6.61
N LEU A 174 -2.19 1.97 6.71
CA LEU A 174 -1.52 1.68 7.97
C LEU A 174 -0.42 2.71 8.18
N VAL A 175 -0.47 3.40 9.31
CA VAL A 175 0.53 4.40 9.69
C VAL A 175 1.58 3.75 10.55
N VAL A 176 2.82 3.81 10.10
CA VAL A 176 3.99 3.34 10.82
C VAL A 176 4.61 4.53 11.54
N ARG A 177 4.70 4.46 12.87
CA ARG A 177 5.22 5.54 13.70
C ARG A 177 6.35 5.08 14.55
N GLU A 178 7.25 6.01 14.90
CA GLU A 178 8.30 5.74 15.87
C GLU A 178 7.73 5.11 17.15
N ALA A 179 8.24 3.92 17.48
CA ALA A 179 7.87 3.23 18.70
C ALA A 179 8.38 4.04 19.91
N VAL A 180 7.49 4.33 20.86
CA VAL A 180 7.81 5.07 22.10
C VAL A 180 8.46 4.16 23.13
#